data_AF-A0A1C4XK93-F1
#
_entry.id   AF-A0A1C4XK93-F1
#
_cell.length_a   1.000
_cell.length_b   1.000
_cell.length_c   1.000
_cell.angle_alpha   90.00
_cell.angle_beta   90.00
_cell.angle_gamma   90.00
#
_symmetry.space_group_name_H-M   'P 1'
#
loop_
_entity.id
_entity.type
_entity.pdbx_description
1 polymer ?
#
loop_
_entity_poly.entity_id
_entity_poly.type
_entity_poly.pdbx_seq_one_letter_code
_entity_poly.pdbx_strand_id
1 'polypeptide(L)'
;MSHGGETFAVRNEPNGRPSFEQALRGYDKRQVDRYVEQVEAAASALTADRDRAQHQLRNLTLQFQALQAEVSELRQRPAQVDKASFRDLGPMVDQILALAEKQAAAITDTAAQRAGDLQAEAERILVEAREHAAQALHDLEAELTARRAEQEKAYEERRSAAEAQLADVQELVEQLRTDGEAAHEQAQQEAKRINELTAQQVEQARAAAEALTKAARTQIQQEVQAARAQSQQELAQWRVNVEREINERRAAAEQELAEHRAAAERDVAGQLTATEEKIATLIAEAQQYSTEVRKRADEQATAHQEQLTAVQQEVGSQRQALTQLHTELDTAQQQLAQIRREGGALENEVNQLQHRLAEVRQELTAEANRLEEARTAADSAERHAKDVRARVQREAKRVADLAAAAVMAAAAGGGETAEFPTVKPRQQVGADRLAAEIGELSELAGAAEQPAEAAAAAAPESAVR
;
A
#
# COMPACT_ATOMS: atom_id res chain seq x y z
N MET A 1 -94.66 30.41 -118.94
CA MET A 1 -93.20 30.59 -118.83
C MET A 1 -92.81 30.58 -117.36
N SER A 2 -91.77 29.93 -116.88
CA SER A 2 -90.87 28.87 -117.32
C SER A 2 -89.91 28.73 -116.12
N HIS A 3 -89.65 27.53 -115.61
CA HIS A 3 -89.04 27.41 -114.28
C HIS A 3 -87.57 27.85 -114.27
N GLY A 4 -87.21 28.65 -113.27
CA GLY A 4 -85.84 29.03 -112.92
C GLY A 4 -85.52 28.75 -111.45
N GLY A 5 -86.21 27.76 -110.87
CA GLY A 5 -86.06 27.35 -109.46
C GLY A 5 -84.83 26.48 -109.25
N GLU A 6 -83.65 26.94 -109.66
CA GLU A 6 -82.40 26.23 -109.37
C GLU A 6 -82.08 26.35 -107.88
N THR A 7 -82.23 25.22 -107.22
CA THR A 7 -81.99 24.98 -105.80
C THR A 7 -80.74 25.67 -105.28
N PHE A 8 -80.90 26.71 -104.45
CA PHE A 8 -79.90 27.04 -103.44
C PHE A 8 -79.76 25.83 -102.52
N ALA A 9 -78.74 25.02 -102.76
CA ALA A 9 -78.43 23.85 -101.96
C ALA A 9 -77.91 24.31 -100.58
N VAL A 10 -78.85 24.60 -99.68
CA VAL A 10 -78.57 24.84 -98.25
C VAL A 10 -78.01 23.55 -97.66
N ARG A 11 -76.71 23.34 -97.83
CA ARG A 11 -75.95 22.36 -97.06
C ARG A 11 -75.99 22.82 -95.60
N ASN A 12 -76.72 22.08 -94.78
CA ASN A 12 -76.70 22.23 -93.34
C ASN A 12 -75.25 22.16 -92.82
N GLU A 13 -74.75 23.26 -92.28
CA GLU A 13 -73.77 23.22 -91.18
C GLU A 13 -74.41 23.90 -89.97
N PRO A 14 -74.65 23.19 -88.86
CA PRO A 14 -75.30 23.77 -87.69
C PRO A 14 -74.35 24.73 -86.96
N ASN A 15 -74.90 25.84 -86.48
CA ASN A 15 -74.30 26.72 -85.46
C ASN A 15 -72.99 27.46 -85.80
N GLY A 16 -72.67 27.68 -87.08
CA GLY A 16 -71.99 28.91 -87.54
C GLY A 16 -70.57 29.21 -87.04
N ARG A 17 -69.89 28.27 -86.37
CA ARG A 17 -68.47 28.35 -86.00
C ARG A 17 -67.84 26.96 -86.12
N PRO A 18 -66.81 26.75 -86.97
CA PRO A 18 -66.11 25.47 -87.02
C PRO A 18 -65.34 25.23 -85.72
N SER A 19 -65.59 24.08 -85.09
CA SER A 19 -64.82 23.60 -83.93
C SER A 19 -63.66 22.74 -84.40
N PHE A 20 -62.44 23.24 -84.29
CA PHE A 20 -61.21 22.48 -84.59
C PHE A 20 -60.69 21.76 -83.36
N GLU A 21 -60.24 20.53 -83.50
CA GLU A 21 -59.63 19.77 -82.40
C GLU A 21 -58.29 20.39 -81.97
N GLN A 22 -58.02 20.38 -80.67
CA GLN A 22 -56.83 21.02 -80.08
C GLN A 22 -55.75 19.99 -79.73
N ALA A 23 -54.67 19.99 -80.50
CA ALA A 23 -53.45 19.24 -80.23
C ALA A 23 -52.54 19.96 -79.21
N LEU A 24 -51.46 19.28 -78.80
CA LEU A 24 -50.52 19.72 -77.77
C LEU A 24 -49.83 21.09 -78.02
N ARG A 25 -50.00 21.69 -79.22
CA ARG A 25 -49.54 23.03 -79.59
C ARG A 25 -50.53 23.77 -80.51
N GLY A 26 -51.81 23.78 -80.15
CA GLY A 26 -52.87 24.47 -80.90
C GLY A 26 -53.71 23.54 -81.78
N TYR A 27 -54.47 24.09 -82.72
CA TYR A 27 -55.42 23.31 -83.53
C TYR A 27 -54.75 22.29 -84.47
N ASP A 28 -55.44 21.20 -84.81
CA ASP A 28 -54.98 20.29 -85.88
C ASP A 28 -54.94 21.02 -87.22
N LYS A 29 -53.72 21.29 -87.67
CA LYS A 29 -53.44 21.91 -88.97
C LYS A 29 -54.15 21.18 -90.13
N ARG A 30 -54.29 19.85 -90.09
CA ARG A 30 -54.96 19.07 -91.16
C ARG A 30 -56.47 19.26 -91.22
N GLN A 31 -57.09 19.81 -90.18
CA GLN A 31 -58.50 20.20 -90.17
C GLN A 31 -58.63 21.65 -90.65
N VAL A 32 -57.77 22.54 -90.17
CA VAL A 32 -57.73 23.96 -90.56
C VAL A 32 -57.42 24.13 -92.05
N ASP A 33 -56.37 23.49 -92.57
CA ASP A 33 -55.96 23.59 -93.98
C ASP A 33 -57.11 23.18 -94.94
N ARG A 34 -57.81 22.08 -94.64
CA ARG A 34 -58.97 21.61 -95.42
C ARG A 34 -60.19 22.54 -95.33
N TYR A 35 -60.44 23.11 -94.15
CA TYR A 35 -61.53 24.09 -94.00
C TYR A 35 -61.24 25.38 -94.78
N VAL A 36 -59.99 25.85 -94.79
CA VAL A 36 -59.57 27.01 -95.60
C VAL A 36 -59.77 26.70 -97.09
N GLU A 37 -59.28 25.55 -97.58
CA GLU A 37 -59.46 25.11 -98.97
C GLU A 37 -60.96 25.03 -99.36
N GLN A 38 -61.82 24.50 -98.48
CA GLN A 38 -63.27 24.44 -98.68
C GLN A 38 -63.93 25.83 -98.73
N VAL A 39 -63.49 26.77 -97.89
CA VAL A 39 -64.00 28.15 -97.88
C VAL A 39 -63.52 28.96 -99.08
N GLU A 40 -62.26 28.79 -99.50
CA GLU A 40 -61.72 29.42 -100.72
C GLU A 40 -62.45 28.91 -101.97
N ALA A 41 -62.72 27.59 -102.05
CA ALA A 41 -63.53 27.01 -103.10
C ALA A 41 -64.95 27.60 -103.12
N ALA A 42 -65.62 27.70 -101.96
CA ALA A 42 -66.96 28.29 -101.85
C ALA A 42 -66.99 29.78 -102.25
N ALA A 43 -65.98 30.56 -101.85
CA ALA A 43 -65.85 31.97 -102.25
C ALA A 43 -65.63 32.13 -103.77
N SER A 44 -64.83 31.25 -104.39
CA SER A 44 -64.64 31.24 -105.85
C SER A 44 -65.93 30.92 -106.61
N ALA A 45 -66.77 30.00 -106.10
CA ALA A 45 -68.07 29.69 -106.69
C ALA A 45 -69.04 30.89 -106.59
N LEU A 46 -69.18 31.48 -105.40
CA LEU A 46 -70.04 32.65 -105.16
C LEU A 46 -69.63 33.86 -106.00
N THR A 47 -68.34 34.07 -106.26
CA THR A 47 -67.88 35.14 -107.15
C THR A 47 -68.19 34.86 -108.62
N ALA A 48 -68.06 33.61 -109.08
CA ALA A 48 -68.48 33.22 -110.42
C ALA A 48 -70.00 33.39 -110.63
N ASP A 49 -70.83 33.05 -109.65
CA ASP A 49 -72.29 33.20 -109.71
C ASP A 49 -72.74 34.66 -109.68
N ARG A 50 -72.10 35.50 -108.85
CA ARG A 50 -72.26 36.96 -108.89
C ARG A 50 -72.00 37.51 -110.30
N ASP A 51 -70.92 37.06 -110.94
CA ASP A 51 -70.51 37.61 -112.24
C ASP A 51 -71.44 37.12 -113.37
N ARG A 52 -71.91 35.87 -113.32
CA ARG A 52 -73.00 35.36 -114.18
C ARG A 52 -74.25 36.24 -114.08
N ALA A 53 -74.71 36.56 -112.87
CA ALA A 53 -75.87 37.42 -112.64
C ALA A 53 -75.66 38.86 -113.16
N GLN A 54 -74.46 39.42 -113.00
CA GLN A 54 -74.12 40.74 -113.58
C GLN A 54 -74.15 40.73 -115.12
N HIS A 55 -73.70 39.65 -115.77
CA HIS A 55 -73.81 39.51 -117.22
C HIS A 55 -75.27 39.39 -117.69
N GLN A 56 -76.12 38.64 -116.97
CA GLN A 56 -77.56 38.57 -117.26
C GLN A 56 -78.23 39.95 -117.14
N LEU A 57 -77.94 40.72 -116.09
CA LEU A 57 -78.49 42.06 -115.88
C LEU A 57 -78.10 43.04 -117.00
N ARG A 58 -76.85 42.99 -117.46
CA ARG A 58 -76.38 43.80 -118.60
C ARG A 58 -77.15 43.45 -119.88
N ASN A 59 -77.37 42.16 -120.15
CA ASN A 59 -78.11 41.71 -121.33
C ASN A 59 -79.58 42.16 -121.29
N LEU A 60 -80.26 42.04 -120.14
CA LEU A 60 -81.64 42.52 -119.98
C LEU A 60 -81.74 44.05 -120.14
N THR A 61 -80.73 44.80 -119.69
CA THR A 61 -80.67 46.26 -119.86
C THR A 61 -80.63 46.66 -121.35
N LEU A 62 -79.86 45.93 -122.17
CA LEU A 62 -79.79 46.15 -123.62
C LEU A 62 -81.11 45.78 -124.32
N GLN A 63 -81.76 44.68 -123.93
CA GLN A 63 -83.06 44.27 -124.47
C GLN A 63 -84.17 45.30 -124.17
N PHE A 64 -84.18 45.87 -122.96
CA PHE A 64 -85.13 46.92 -122.58
C PHE A 64 -84.97 48.19 -123.45
N GLN A 65 -83.73 48.61 -123.73
CA GLN A 65 -83.44 49.77 -124.59
C GLN A 65 -83.93 49.56 -126.02
N ALA A 66 -83.80 48.34 -126.57
CA ALA A 66 -84.31 48.01 -127.90
C ALA A 66 -85.85 48.07 -127.98
N LEU A 67 -86.55 47.45 -127.02
CA LEU A 67 -88.02 47.51 -126.91
C LEU A 67 -88.54 48.95 -126.75
N GLN A 68 -87.82 49.79 -126.00
CA GLN A 68 -88.20 51.19 -125.81
C GLN A 68 -88.11 52.01 -127.11
N ALA A 69 -87.18 51.67 -128.01
CA ALA A 69 -87.09 52.27 -129.33
C ALA A 69 -88.26 51.83 -130.24
N GLU A 70 -88.57 50.54 -130.29
CA GLU A 70 -89.65 49.97 -131.12
C GLU A 70 -91.03 50.56 -130.75
N VAL A 71 -91.32 50.69 -129.45
CA VAL A 71 -92.56 51.35 -128.96
C VAL A 71 -92.60 52.84 -129.33
N SER A 72 -91.45 53.51 -129.49
CA SER A 72 -91.39 54.91 -129.91
C SER A 72 -91.60 55.10 -131.42
N GLU A 73 -91.27 54.10 -132.25
CA GLU A 73 -91.54 54.10 -133.69
C GLU A 73 -93.03 53.87 -133.97
N LEU A 74 -93.63 52.84 -133.34
CA LEU A 74 -95.05 52.50 -133.52
C LEU A 74 -96.00 53.68 -133.17
N ARG A 75 -95.62 54.52 -132.21
CA ARG A 75 -96.39 55.71 -131.81
C ARG A 75 -96.40 56.85 -132.84
N GLN A 76 -95.57 56.80 -133.87
CA GLN A 76 -95.48 57.86 -134.90
C GLN A 76 -96.37 57.56 -136.14
N ARG A 77 -97.11 56.45 -136.14
CA ARG A 77 -98.11 55.94 -137.12
C ARG A 77 -99.58 56.43 -137.01
N PRO A 78 -100.01 57.66 -137.39
CA PRO A 78 -101.43 57.96 -137.58
C PRO A 78 -101.95 57.48 -138.95
N ALA A 79 -103.18 56.99 -139.02
CA ALA A 79 -103.86 56.62 -140.26
C ALA A 79 -105.32 57.10 -140.28
N GLN A 80 -105.78 57.60 -141.43
CA GLN A 80 -107.17 58.02 -141.68
C GLN A 80 -107.81 57.09 -142.71
N VAL A 81 -109.12 56.85 -142.60
CA VAL A 81 -109.94 56.27 -143.68
C VAL A 81 -111.35 56.88 -143.63
N ASP A 82 -111.72 57.60 -144.69
CA ASP A 82 -113.10 58.05 -144.93
C ASP A 82 -113.99 56.93 -145.47
N LYS A 83 -115.31 57.04 -145.28
CA LYS A 83 -116.32 56.22 -145.96
C LYS A 83 -117.15 57.07 -146.92
N ALA A 84 -117.05 56.78 -148.22
CA ALA A 84 -117.83 57.44 -149.25
C ALA A 84 -119.32 57.03 -149.23
N SER A 85 -120.21 57.96 -149.53
CA SER A 85 -121.64 57.71 -149.72
C SER A 85 -121.97 57.52 -151.20
N PHE A 86 -122.60 56.40 -151.55
CA PHE A 86 -123.19 56.21 -152.88
C PHE A 86 -124.70 56.37 -152.80
N ARG A 87 -125.23 57.28 -153.61
CA ARG A 87 -126.65 57.51 -153.87
C ARG A 87 -126.90 57.24 -155.35
N ASP A 88 -128.14 56.95 -155.72
CA ASP A 88 -128.60 56.75 -157.10
C ASP A 88 -128.16 55.42 -157.77
N LEU A 89 -128.54 54.30 -157.16
CA LEU A 89 -128.66 52.99 -157.82
C LEU A 89 -130.09 52.46 -157.62
N GLY A 90 -130.77 52.07 -158.72
CA GLY A 90 -132.22 51.82 -158.74
C GLY A 90 -132.70 50.48 -158.14
N PRO A 91 -134.01 50.18 -158.20
CA PRO A 91 -134.69 49.20 -157.33
C PRO A 91 -134.24 47.73 -157.45
N MET A 92 -133.49 47.36 -158.50
CA MET A 92 -132.81 46.05 -158.55
C MET A 92 -131.70 45.97 -157.49
N VAL A 93 -130.99 47.09 -157.26
CA VAL A 93 -129.95 47.21 -156.23
C VAL A 93 -130.57 47.29 -154.84
N ASP A 94 -131.76 47.87 -154.65
CA ASP A 94 -132.48 47.75 -153.37
C ASP A 94 -132.80 46.29 -153.03
N GLN A 95 -133.21 45.46 -154.00
CA GLN A 95 -133.42 44.02 -153.76
C GLN A 95 -132.12 43.26 -153.48
N ILE A 96 -131.03 43.60 -154.18
CA ILE A 96 -129.70 43.02 -153.92
C ILE A 96 -129.18 43.45 -152.54
N LEU A 97 -129.38 44.70 -152.14
CA LEU A 97 -129.02 45.22 -150.83
C LEU A 97 -129.87 44.59 -149.72
N ALA A 98 -131.19 44.44 -149.89
CA ALA A 98 -132.04 43.77 -148.91
C ALA A 98 -131.72 42.26 -148.77
N LEU A 99 -131.35 41.58 -149.86
CA LEU A 99 -130.84 40.21 -149.81
C LEU A 99 -129.46 40.14 -149.16
N ALA A 100 -128.55 41.07 -149.48
CA ALA A 100 -127.22 41.16 -148.89
C ALA A 100 -127.27 41.55 -147.40
N GLU A 101 -128.21 42.39 -146.99
CA GLU A 101 -128.48 42.77 -145.59
C GLU A 101 -129.07 41.59 -144.82
N LYS A 102 -130.00 40.84 -145.41
CA LYS A 102 -130.50 39.59 -144.82
C LYS A 102 -129.44 38.49 -144.74
N GLN A 103 -128.54 38.40 -145.71
CA GLN A 103 -127.39 37.50 -145.68
C GLN A 103 -126.34 37.97 -144.66
N ALA A 104 -126.07 39.28 -144.58
CA ALA A 104 -125.18 39.86 -143.58
C ALA A 104 -125.72 39.64 -142.17
N ALA A 105 -127.02 39.83 -141.95
CA ALA A 105 -127.70 39.51 -140.69
C ALA A 105 -127.50 38.02 -140.33
N ALA A 106 -127.78 37.10 -141.25
CA ALA A 106 -127.55 35.66 -141.02
C ALA A 106 -126.07 35.32 -140.76
N ILE A 107 -125.12 36.02 -141.40
CA ILE A 107 -123.67 35.88 -141.15
C ILE A 107 -123.30 36.45 -139.78
N THR A 108 -123.84 37.59 -139.37
CA THR A 108 -123.59 38.17 -138.04
C THR A 108 -124.26 37.38 -136.94
N ASP A 109 -125.45 36.83 -137.16
CA ASP A 109 -126.16 35.96 -136.21
C ASP A 109 -125.38 34.66 -136.00
N THR A 110 -124.96 34.00 -137.09
CA THR A 110 -124.16 32.76 -136.99
C THR A 110 -122.73 33.01 -136.50
N ALA A 111 -122.15 34.20 -136.74
CA ALA A 111 -120.88 34.59 -136.13
C ALA A 111 -121.02 34.95 -134.64
N ALA A 112 -122.11 35.59 -134.23
CA ALA A 112 -122.41 35.91 -132.84
C ALA A 112 -122.74 34.65 -132.02
N GLN A 113 -123.47 33.70 -132.60
CA GLN A 113 -123.68 32.36 -132.05
C GLN A 113 -122.33 31.68 -131.82
N ARG A 114 -121.51 31.51 -132.87
CA ARG A 114 -120.17 30.89 -132.74
C ARG A 114 -119.24 31.63 -131.77
N ALA A 115 -119.32 32.96 -131.70
CA ALA A 115 -118.55 33.73 -130.73
C ALA A 115 -119.03 33.47 -129.29
N GLY A 116 -120.35 33.39 -129.07
CA GLY A 116 -120.95 33.02 -127.79
C GLY A 116 -120.64 31.57 -127.39
N ASP A 117 -120.68 30.63 -128.34
CA ASP A 117 -120.31 29.23 -128.14
C ASP A 117 -118.84 29.11 -127.71
N LEU A 118 -117.93 29.73 -128.46
CA LEU A 118 -116.49 29.75 -128.14
C LEU A 118 -116.17 30.53 -126.84
N GLN A 119 -116.94 31.56 -126.51
CA GLN A 119 -116.85 32.26 -125.22
C GLN A 119 -117.31 31.35 -124.08
N ALA A 120 -118.42 30.65 -124.22
CA ALA A 120 -118.91 29.69 -123.22
C ALA A 120 -117.97 28.49 -123.04
N GLU A 121 -117.33 28.00 -124.12
CA GLU A 121 -116.28 26.98 -124.06
C GLU A 121 -115.03 27.51 -123.34
N ALA A 122 -114.56 28.71 -123.68
CA ALA A 122 -113.41 29.33 -123.01
C ALA A 122 -113.69 29.64 -121.53
N GLU A 123 -114.90 30.08 -121.18
CA GLU A 123 -115.32 30.29 -119.79
C GLU A 123 -115.40 28.99 -119.00
N ARG A 124 -115.94 27.91 -119.58
CA ARG A 124 -115.91 26.56 -118.97
C ARG A 124 -114.49 26.10 -118.69
N ILE A 125 -113.61 26.14 -119.70
CA ILE A 125 -112.19 25.75 -119.56
C ILE A 125 -111.47 26.61 -118.52
N LEU A 126 -111.79 27.92 -118.42
CA LEU A 126 -111.24 28.79 -117.39
C LEU A 126 -111.81 28.52 -115.99
N VAL A 127 -113.04 28.04 -115.85
CA VAL A 127 -113.61 27.58 -114.57
C VAL A 127 -112.98 26.24 -114.17
N GLU A 128 -112.97 25.25 -115.05
CA GLU A 128 -112.34 23.94 -114.84
C GLU A 128 -110.85 24.08 -114.45
N ALA A 129 -110.09 24.93 -115.16
CA ALA A 129 -108.69 25.19 -114.84
C ALA A 129 -108.50 25.92 -113.49
N ARG A 130 -109.46 26.77 -113.06
CA ARG A 130 -109.44 27.40 -111.73
C ARG A 130 -109.81 26.42 -110.63
N GLU A 131 -110.78 25.54 -110.86
CA GLU A 131 -111.18 24.49 -109.92
C GLU A 131 -110.05 23.48 -109.71
N HIS A 132 -109.41 23.02 -110.79
CA HIS A 132 -108.22 22.17 -110.70
C HIS A 132 -107.02 22.88 -110.04
N ALA A 133 -106.81 24.18 -110.28
CA ALA A 133 -105.77 24.94 -109.57
C ALA A 133 -106.09 25.09 -108.07
N ALA A 134 -107.36 25.30 -107.71
CA ALA A 134 -107.79 25.39 -106.31
C ALA A 134 -107.68 24.03 -105.59
N GLN A 135 -108.03 22.93 -106.27
CA GLN A 135 -107.82 21.56 -105.79
C GLN A 135 -106.33 21.29 -105.54
N ALA A 136 -105.47 21.52 -106.53
CA ALA A 136 -104.03 21.29 -106.41
C ALA A 136 -103.35 22.16 -105.33
N LEU A 137 -103.85 23.38 -105.08
CA LEU A 137 -103.40 24.20 -103.96
C LEU A 137 -103.87 23.64 -102.61
N HIS A 138 -105.13 23.20 -102.51
CA HIS A 138 -105.68 22.60 -101.29
C HIS A 138 -104.97 21.28 -100.93
N ASP A 139 -104.73 20.42 -101.91
CA ASP A 139 -103.99 19.16 -101.74
C ASP A 139 -102.55 19.41 -101.28
N LEU A 140 -101.89 20.44 -101.82
CA LEU A 140 -100.54 20.84 -101.41
C LEU A 140 -100.52 21.50 -100.02
N GLU A 141 -101.55 22.26 -99.64
CA GLU A 141 -101.72 22.75 -98.26
C GLU A 141 -101.97 21.60 -97.27
N ALA A 142 -102.73 20.58 -97.67
CA ALA A 142 -102.94 19.36 -96.90
C ALA A 142 -101.62 18.55 -96.74
N GLU A 143 -100.84 18.36 -97.81
CA GLU A 143 -99.52 17.73 -97.72
C GLU A 143 -98.55 18.51 -96.81
N LEU A 144 -98.52 19.84 -96.93
CA LEU A 144 -97.62 20.68 -96.13
C LEU A 144 -98.02 20.72 -94.64
N THR A 145 -99.31 20.70 -94.33
CA THR A 145 -99.79 20.62 -92.93
C THR A 145 -99.58 19.22 -92.35
N ALA A 146 -99.80 18.16 -93.12
CA ALA A 146 -99.46 16.79 -92.73
C ALA A 146 -97.97 16.63 -92.44
N ARG A 147 -97.09 17.05 -93.35
CA ARG A 147 -95.62 16.98 -93.16
C ARG A 147 -95.13 17.81 -91.97
N ARG A 148 -95.76 18.94 -91.67
CA ARG A 148 -95.47 19.72 -90.44
C ARG A 148 -95.85 18.94 -89.19
N ALA A 149 -97.06 18.40 -89.13
CA ALA A 149 -97.52 17.59 -88.00
C ALA A 149 -96.68 16.30 -87.80
N GLU A 150 -96.18 15.69 -88.88
CA GLU A 150 -95.22 14.58 -88.82
C GLU A 150 -93.86 15.01 -88.27
N GLN A 151 -93.34 16.17 -88.69
CA GLN A 151 -92.07 16.72 -88.20
C GLN A 151 -92.15 17.17 -86.74
N GLU A 152 -93.28 17.77 -86.33
CA GLU A 152 -93.57 18.17 -84.94
C GLU A 152 -93.62 16.93 -84.04
N LYS A 153 -94.37 15.88 -84.40
CA LYS A 153 -94.37 14.60 -83.68
C LYS A 153 -92.98 13.96 -83.60
N ALA A 154 -92.27 13.87 -84.73
CA ALA A 154 -90.92 13.29 -84.75
C ALA A 154 -89.90 14.12 -83.94
N TYR A 155 -90.14 15.41 -83.74
CA TYR A 155 -89.37 16.26 -82.83
C TYR A 155 -89.77 16.02 -81.36
N GLU A 156 -91.06 15.94 -81.05
CA GLU A 156 -91.58 15.65 -79.70
C GLU A 156 -91.18 14.25 -79.20
N GLU A 157 -91.22 13.23 -80.06
CA GLU A 157 -90.73 11.87 -79.77
C GLU A 157 -89.23 11.87 -79.46
N ARG A 158 -88.41 12.55 -80.28
CA ARG A 158 -86.96 12.67 -80.04
C ARG A 158 -86.66 13.47 -78.78
N ARG A 159 -87.43 14.52 -78.52
CA ARG A 159 -87.28 15.37 -77.33
C ARG A 159 -87.64 14.60 -76.06
N SER A 160 -88.79 13.94 -76.02
CA SER A 160 -89.21 13.12 -74.88
C SER A 160 -88.29 11.92 -74.64
N ALA A 161 -87.77 11.29 -75.70
CA ALA A 161 -86.74 10.26 -75.58
C ALA A 161 -85.42 10.81 -74.99
N ALA A 162 -85.01 12.02 -75.38
CA ALA A 162 -83.83 12.67 -74.81
C ALA A 162 -84.05 13.15 -73.36
N GLU A 163 -85.24 13.66 -73.03
CA GLU A 163 -85.61 14.05 -71.67
C GLU A 163 -85.70 12.82 -70.74
N ALA A 164 -86.20 11.68 -71.23
CA ALA A 164 -86.16 10.40 -70.52
C ALA A 164 -84.73 9.91 -70.30
N GLN A 165 -83.88 9.88 -71.33
CA GLN A 165 -82.47 9.50 -71.20
C GLN A 165 -81.69 10.41 -70.23
N LEU A 166 -82.02 11.70 -70.17
CA LEU A 166 -81.45 12.61 -69.18
C LEU A 166 -81.94 12.31 -67.75
N ALA A 167 -83.20 11.90 -67.58
CA ALA A 167 -83.72 11.46 -66.29
C ALA A 167 -83.06 10.14 -65.83
N ASP A 168 -82.96 9.13 -66.71
CA ASP A 168 -82.29 7.85 -66.43
C ASP A 168 -80.81 8.06 -66.01
N VAL A 169 -80.10 8.96 -66.70
CA VAL A 169 -78.71 9.31 -66.38
C VAL A 169 -78.62 10.12 -65.08
N GLN A 170 -79.57 11.00 -64.78
CA GLN A 170 -79.62 11.72 -63.50
C GLN A 170 -79.86 10.76 -62.33
N GLU A 171 -80.81 9.82 -62.46
CA GLU A 171 -81.05 8.81 -61.42
C GLU A 171 -79.81 7.93 -61.19
N LEU A 172 -79.15 7.45 -62.25
CA LEU A 172 -77.90 6.70 -62.14
C LEU A 172 -76.77 7.51 -61.47
N VAL A 173 -76.65 8.80 -61.76
CA VAL A 173 -75.65 9.68 -61.12
C VAL A 173 -75.99 9.92 -59.65
N GLU A 174 -77.27 10.06 -59.28
CA GLU A 174 -77.68 10.19 -57.89
C GLU A 174 -77.49 8.89 -57.11
N GLN A 175 -77.85 7.72 -57.68
CA GLN A 175 -77.59 6.40 -57.09
C GLN A 175 -76.09 6.18 -56.86
N LEU A 176 -75.24 6.42 -57.88
CA LEU A 176 -73.78 6.30 -57.75
C LEU A 176 -73.19 7.29 -56.74
N ARG A 177 -73.79 8.48 -56.58
CA ARG A 177 -73.41 9.44 -55.53
C ARG A 177 -73.77 8.91 -54.15
N THR A 178 -74.99 8.42 -53.93
CA THR A 178 -75.41 7.88 -52.62
C THR A 178 -74.65 6.61 -52.23
N ASP A 179 -74.36 5.73 -53.19
CA ASP A 179 -73.55 4.53 -52.97
C ASP A 179 -72.09 4.90 -52.64
N GLY A 180 -71.53 5.89 -53.34
CA GLY A 180 -70.20 6.43 -53.07
C GLY A 180 -70.09 7.11 -51.70
N GLU A 181 -71.11 7.88 -51.31
CA GLU A 181 -71.21 8.51 -49.99
C GLU A 181 -71.35 7.44 -48.88
N ALA A 182 -72.24 6.46 -49.05
CA ALA A 182 -72.40 5.36 -48.09
C ALA A 182 -71.14 4.49 -47.94
N ALA A 183 -70.47 4.14 -49.04
CA ALA A 183 -69.20 3.42 -49.01
C ALA A 183 -68.08 4.24 -48.35
N HIS A 184 -68.06 5.56 -48.57
CA HIS A 184 -67.10 6.44 -47.90
C HIS A 184 -67.36 6.55 -46.39
N GLU A 185 -68.63 6.66 -45.96
CA GLU A 185 -68.99 6.65 -44.55
C GLU A 185 -68.63 5.31 -43.87
N GLN A 186 -68.90 4.18 -44.52
CA GLN A 186 -68.49 2.86 -44.04
C GLN A 186 -66.96 2.77 -43.88
N ALA A 187 -66.19 3.15 -44.89
CA ALA A 187 -64.73 3.18 -44.83
C ALA A 187 -64.21 4.12 -43.71
N GLN A 188 -64.85 5.27 -43.48
CA GLN A 188 -64.53 6.13 -42.34
C GLN A 188 -64.85 5.47 -40.99
N GLN A 189 -65.98 4.79 -40.86
CA GLN A 189 -66.38 4.11 -39.62
C GLN A 189 -65.46 2.92 -39.30
N GLU A 190 -65.08 2.14 -40.30
CA GLU A 190 -64.10 1.06 -40.15
C GLU A 190 -62.70 1.61 -39.81
N ALA A 191 -62.24 2.67 -40.46
CA ALA A 191 -60.98 3.33 -40.12
C ALA A 191 -60.98 3.87 -38.68
N LYS A 192 -62.07 4.52 -38.24
CA LYS A 192 -62.24 4.96 -36.83
C LYS A 192 -62.18 3.77 -35.87
N ARG A 193 -62.93 2.70 -36.14
CA ARG A 193 -62.95 1.47 -35.33
C ARG A 193 -61.58 0.78 -35.25
N ILE A 194 -60.83 0.74 -36.35
CA ILE A 194 -59.46 0.16 -36.39
C ILE A 194 -58.49 1.04 -35.58
N ASN A 195 -58.57 2.38 -35.72
CA ASN A 195 -57.77 3.31 -34.92
C ASN A 195 -58.10 3.21 -33.42
N GLU A 196 -59.37 3.07 -33.05
CA GLU A 196 -59.80 2.88 -31.66
C GLU A 196 -59.32 1.54 -31.08
N LEU A 197 -59.46 0.44 -31.82
CA LEU A 197 -58.99 -0.89 -31.40
C LEU A 197 -57.47 -0.95 -31.28
N THR A 198 -56.72 -0.36 -32.23
CA THR A 198 -55.26 -0.32 -32.16
C THR A 198 -54.76 0.61 -31.06
N ALA A 199 -55.41 1.75 -30.82
CA ALA A 199 -55.11 2.59 -29.66
C ALA A 199 -55.35 1.85 -28.33
N GLN A 200 -56.47 1.14 -28.19
CA GLN A 200 -56.75 0.30 -27.01
C GLN A 200 -55.71 -0.80 -26.81
N GLN A 201 -55.28 -1.49 -27.88
CA GLN A 201 -54.23 -2.51 -27.83
C GLN A 201 -52.87 -1.91 -27.43
N VAL A 202 -52.51 -0.73 -27.95
CA VAL A 202 -51.27 -0.03 -27.60
C VAL A 202 -51.28 0.40 -26.13
N GLU A 203 -52.39 0.94 -25.62
CA GLU A 203 -52.50 1.31 -24.20
C GLU A 203 -52.52 0.10 -23.27
N GLN A 204 -53.17 -1.00 -23.65
CA GLN A 204 -53.10 -2.27 -22.90
C GLN A 204 -51.67 -2.83 -22.86
N ALA A 205 -50.94 -2.81 -23.99
CA ALA A 205 -49.55 -3.24 -24.06
C ALA A 205 -48.62 -2.34 -23.24
N ARG A 206 -48.82 -1.01 -23.26
CA ARG A 206 -48.11 -0.04 -22.41
C ARG A 206 -48.37 -0.30 -20.93
N ALA A 207 -49.63 -0.43 -20.52
CA ALA A 207 -50.00 -0.69 -19.13
C ALA A 207 -49.42 -2.02 -18.62
N ALA A 208 -49.43 -3.08 -19.45
CA ALA A 208 -48.81 -4.35 -19.12
C ALA A 208 -47.27 -4.24 -18.99
N ALA A 209 -46.59 -3.57 -19.92
CA ALA A 209 -45.15 -3.36 -19.86
C ALA A 209 -44.74 -2.50 -18.65
N GLU A 210 -45.51 -1.47 -18.32
CA GLU A 210 -45.32 -0.68 -17.10
C GLU A 210 -45.54 -1.51 -15.83
N ALA A 211 -46.59 -2.33 -15.78
CA ALA A 211 -46.88 -3.20 -14.64
C ALA A 211 -45.74 -4.21 -14.40
N LEU A 212 -45.26 -4.87 -15.46
CA LEU A 212 -44.11 -5.77 -15.41
C LEU A 212 -42.82 -5.05 -14.96
N THR A 213 -42.57 -3.85 -15.50
CA THR A 213 -41.39 -3.03 -15.12
C THR A 213 -41.45 -2.59 -13.65
N LYS A 214 -42.63 -2.20 -13.16
CA LYS A 214 -42.87 -1.84 -11.75
C LYS A 214 -42.69 -3.07 -10.85
N ALA A 215 -43.27 -4.21 -11.21
CA ALA A 215 -43.16 -5.46 -10.47
C ALA A 215 -41.70 -5.94 -10.37
N ALA A 216 -40.98 -6.01 -11.49
CA ALA A 216 -39.56 -6.38 -11.54
C ALA A 216 -38.70 -5.42 -10.69
N ARG A 217 -38.95 -4.11 -10.76
CA ARG A 217 -38.27 -3.13 -9.91
C ARG A 217 -38.53 -3.37 -8.41
N THR A 218 -39.78 -3.66 -8.01
CA THR A 218 -40.10 -3.97 -6.61
C THR A 218 -39.48 -5.30 -6.15
N GLN A 219 -39.43 -6.31 -7.01
CA GLN A 219 -38.77 -7.59 -6.71
C GLN A 219 -37.26 -7.39 -6.50
N ILE A 220 -36.57 -6.72 -7.44
CA ILE A 220 -35.14 -6.42 -7.30
C ILE A 220 -34.86 -5.58 -6.04
N GLN A 221 -35.75 -4.64 -5.68
CA GLN A 221 -35.62 -3.88 -4.44
C GLN A 221 -35.78 -4.76 -3.18
N GLN A 222 -36.70 -5.74 -3.19
CA GLN A 222 -36.86 -6.70 -2.09
C GLN A 222 -35.68 -7.67 -1.99
N GLU A 223 -35.18 -8.20 -3.12
CA GLU A 223 -34.02 -9.09 -3.18
C GLU A 223 -32.75 -8.38 -2.69
N VAL A 224 -32.51 -7.14 -3.11
CA VAL A 224 -31.38 -6.32 -2.62
C VAL A 224 -31.50 -5.99 -1.14
N GLN A 225 -32.72 -5.74 -0.62
CA GLN A 225 -32.94 -5.55 0.81
C GLN A 225 -32.70 -6.85 1.61
N ALA A 226 -33.17 -7.99 1.11
CA ALA A 226 -32.96 -9.30 1.73
C ALA A 226 -31.47 -9.68 1.76
N ALA A 227 -30.76 -9.57 0.63
CA ALA A 227 -29.32 -9.82 0.55
C ALA A 227 -28.51 -8.88 1.45
N ARG A 228 -28.91 -7.60 1.56
CA ARG A 228 -28.29 -6.65 2.50
C ARG A 228 -28.54 -7.05 3.96
N ALA A 229 -29.75 -7.50 4.30
CA ALA A 229 -30.07 -7.97 5.65
C ALA A 229 -29.30 -9.25 6.01
N GLN A 230 -29.19 -10.21 5.07
CA GLN A 230 -28.38 -11.42 5.21
C GLN A 230 -26.90 -11.08 5.43
N SER A 231 -26.30 -10.25 4.57
CA SER A 231 -24.91 -9.81 4.73
C SER A 231 -24.67 -9.06 6.07
N GLN A 232 -25.64 -8.27 6.53
CA GLN A 232 -25.57 -7.63 7.85
C GLN A 232 -25.66 -8.63 9.02
N GLN A 233 -26.47 -9.69 8.89
CA GLN A 233 -26.54 -10.78 9.87
C GLN A 233 -25.25 -11.61 9.89
N GLU A 234 -24.70 -11.96 8.72
CA GLU A 234 -23.41 -12.64 8.59
C GLU A 234 -22.28 -11.81 9.21
N LEU A 235 -22.19 -10.51 8.90
CA LEU A 235 -21.20 -9.61 9.49
C LEU A 235 -21.36 -9.48 11.01
N ALA A 236 -22.60 -9.49 11.54
CA ALA A 236 -22.85 -9.51 12.98
C ALA A 236 -22.40 -10.84 13.63
N GLN A 237 -22.66 -11.98 12.99
CA GLN A 237 -22.20 -13.30 13.45
C GLN A 237 -20.67 -13.40 13.41
N TRP A 238 -20.03 -12.96 12.32
CA TRP A 238 -18.57 -12.87 12.22
C TRP A 238 -17.97 -11.99 13.31
N ARG A 239 -18.57 -10.84 13.60
CA ARG A 239 -18.13 -9.99 14.71
C ARG A 239 -18.24 -10.67 16.06
N VAL A 240 -19.38 -11.29 16.38
CA VAL A 240 -19.55 -12.03 17.65
C VAL A 240 -18.56 -13.21 17.77
N ASN A 241 -18.30 -13.92 16.66
CA ASN A 241 -17.31 -15.00 16.63
C ASN A 241 -15.88 -14.49 16.85
N VAL A 242 -15.48 -13.38 16.20
CA VAL A 242 -14.15 -12.77 16.37
C VAL A 242 -14.00 -12.16 17.77
N GLU A 243 -15.03 -11.49 18.29
CA GLU A 243 -15.05 -10.97 19.66
C GLU A 243 -14.95 -12.11 20.69
N ARG A 244 -15.59 -13.27 20.44
CA ARG A 244 -15.42 -14.50 21.23
C ARG A 244 -14.01 -15.06 21.14
N GLU A 245 -13.46 -15.26 19.95
CA GLU A 245 -12.09 -15.77 19.76
C GLU A 245 -11.02 -14.87 20.41
N ILE A 246 -11.20 -13.54 20.34
CA ILE A 246 -10.30 -12.58 21.01
C ILE A 246 -10.38 -12.75 22.53
N ASN A 247 -11.58 -12.92 23.09
CA ASN A 247 -11.76 -13.13 24.52
C ASN A 247 -11.22 -14.50 24.98
N GLU A 248 -11.41 -15.56 24.20
CA GLU A 248 -10.85 -16.89 24.46
C GLU A 248 -9.32 -16.88 24.45
N ARG A 249 -8.70 -16.24 23.45
CA ARG A 249 -7.23 -16.08 23.38
C ARG A 249 -6.68 -15.19 24.49
N ARG A 250 -7.43 -14.15 24.92
CA ARG A 250 -7.06 -13.32 26.08
C ARG A 250 -7.11 -14.12 27.37
N ALA A 251 -8.19 -14.86 27.62
CA ALA A 251 -8.33 -15.69 28.81
C ALA A 251 -7.23 -16.78 28.88
N ALA A 252 -6.88 -17.39 27.75
CA ALA A 252 -5.76 -18.34 27.67
C ALA A 252 -4.41 -17.65 28.01
N ALA A 253 -4.10 -16.50 27.40
CA ALA A 253 -2.87 -15.76 27.70
C ALA A 253 -2.81 -15.24 29.15
N GLU A 254 -3.94 -14.87 29.74
CA GLU A 254 -4.06 -14.49 31.16
C GLU A 254 -3.83 -15.71 32.09
N GLN A 255 -4.26 -16.90 31.69
CA GLN A 255 -3.96 -18.16 32.39
C GLN A 255 -2.49 -18.53 32.29
N GLU A 256 -1.88 -18.52 31.09
CA GLU A 256 -0.45 -18.75 30.88
C GLU A 256 0.41 -17.77 31.72
N LEU A 257 0.05 -16.49 31.74
CA LEU A 257 0.73 -15.48 32.57
C LEU A 257 0.53 -15.71 34.08
N ALA A 258 -0.62 -16.23 34.51
CA ALA A 258 -0.86 -16.59 35.91
C ALA A 258 -0.06 -17.85 36.31
N GLU A 259 0.03 -18.86 35.43
CA GLU A 259 0.84 -20.06 35.63
C GLU A 259 2.34 -19.72 35.68
N HIS A 260 2.84 -18.89 34.76
CA HIS A 260 4.23 -18.42 34.78
C HIS A 260 4.56 -17.59 36.03
N ARG A 261 3.62 -16.75 36.51
CA ARG A 261 3.80 -16.03 37.79
C ARG A 261 3.84 -17.01 38.97
N ALA A 262 2.89 -17.94 39.06
CA ALA A 262 2.86 -18.93 40.13
C ALA A 262 4.07 -19.91 40.07
N ALA A 263 4.67 -20.13 38.90
CA ALA A 263 5.93 -20.85 38.77
C ALA A 263 7.09 -20.01 39.34
N ALA A 264 7.25 -18.76 38.88
CA ALA A 264 8.29 -17.86 39.36
C ALA A 264 8.20 -17.57 40.88
N GLU A 265 6.98 -17.46 41.43
CA GLU A 265 6.74 -17.32 42.87
C GLU A 265 7.19 -18.56 43.66
N ARG A 266 6.96 -19.77 43.13
CA ARG A 266 7.46 -21.02 43.74
C ARG A 266 8.98 -21.13 43.63
N ASP A 267 9.57 -20.75 42.49
CA ASP A 267 11.02 -20.78 42.29
C ASP A 267 11.72 -19.77 43.22
N VAL A 268 11.17 -18.57 43.39
CA VAL A 268 11.67 -17.56 44.35
C VAL A 268 11.48 -18.06 45.79
N ALA A 269 10.33 -18.64 46.15
CA ALA A 269 10.13 -19.21 47.48
C ALA A 269 11.12 -20.35 47.78
N GLY A 270 11.35 -21.26 46.83
CA GLY A 270 12.33 -22.34 46.94
C GLY A 270 13.77 -21.85 46.99
N GLN A 271 14.10 -20.75 46.30
CA GLN A 271 15.39 -20.07 46.44
C GLN A 271 15.54 -19.44 47.83
N LEU A 272 14.50 -18.79 48.35
CA LEU A 272 14.51 -18.20 49.69
C LEU A 272 14.74 -19.28 50.75
N THR A 273 13.95 -20.37 50.78
CA THR A 273 14.15 -21.46 51.74
C THR A 273 15.54 -22.10 51.58
N ALA A 274 16.02 -22.31 50.35
CA ALA A 274 17.37 -22.83 50.11
C ALA A 274 18.51 -21.83 50.42
N THR A 275 18.21 -20.55 50.66
CA THR A 275 19.16 -19.58 51.24
C THR A 275 19.04 -19.49 52.75
N GLU A 276 17.84 -19.59 53.32
CA GLU A 276 17.60 -19.67 54.76
C GLU A 276 18.25 -20.92 55.36
N GLU A 277 18.13 -22.08 54.69
CA GLU A 277 18.83 -23.32 55.04
C GLU A 277 20.35 -23.14 55.04
N LYS A 278 20.92 -22.52 53.99
CA LYS A 278 22.38 -22.25 53.91
C LYS A 278 22.84 -21.26 54.96
N ILE A 279 22.04 -20.26 55.29
CA ILE A 279 22.32 -19.31 56.38
C ILE A 279 22.27 -20.06 57.72
N ALA A 280 21.30 -20.96 57.92
CA ALA A 280 21.20 -21.78 59.11
C ALA A 280 22.38 -22.77 59.25
N THR A 281 22.84 -23.42 58.18
CA THR A 281 24.04 -24.28 58.23
C THR A 281 25.30 -23.45 58.50
N LEU A 282 25.50 -22.31 57.83
CA LEU A 282 26.64 -21.43 58.09
C LEU A 282 26.62 -20.86 59.52
N ILE A 283 25.45 -20.57 60.10
CA ILE A 283 25.32 -20.18 61.51
C ILE A 283 25.66 -21.36 62.43
N ALA A 284 25.21 -22.57 62.13
CA ALA A 284 25.54 -23.76 62.91
C ALA A 284 27.04 -24.11 62.84
N GLU A 285 27.66 -24.02 61.66
CA GLU A 285 29.10 -24.18 61.44
C GLU A 285 29.90 -23.10 62.19
N ALA A 286 29.48 -21.84 62.11
CA ALA A 286 30.12 -20.74 62.85
C ALA A 286 29.97 -20.91 64.37
N GLN A 287 28.82 -21.40 64.85
CA GLN A 287 28.61 -21.74 66.26
C GLN A 287 29.53 -22.90 66.68
N GLN A 288 29.56 -24.01 65.92
CA GLN A 288 30.45 -25.15 66.17
C GLN A 288 31.93 -24.71 66.20
N TYR A 289 32.38 -23.97 65.19
CA TYR A 289 33.73 -23.40 65.13
C TYR A 289 34.01 -22.49 66.34
N SER A 290 33.06 -21.64 66.76
CA SER A 290 33.22 -20.81 67.96
C SER A 290 33.34 -21.65 69.24
N THR A 291 32.63 -22.78 69.33
CA THR A 291 32.75 -23.72 70.47
C THR A 291 34.04 -24.53 70.41
N GLU A 292 34.56 -24.89 69.23
CA GLU A 292 35.88 -25.50 69.10
C GLU A 292 37.00 -24.52 69.46
N VAL A 293 36.91 -23.26 69.00
CA VAL A 293 37.90 -22.23 69.32
C VAL A 293 37.89 -21.92 70.82
N ARG A 294 36.71 -21.84 71.45
CA ARG A 294 36.60 -21.75 72.92
C ARG A 294 37.21 -22.98 73.59
N LYS A 295 36.82 -24.19 73.20
CA LYS A 295 37.36 -25.44 73.78
C LYS A 295 38.89 -25.52 73.64
N ARG A 296 39.46 -25.16 72.49
CA ARG A 296 40.92 -25.09 72.28
C ARG A 296 41.57 -23.99 73.13
N ALA A 297 40.92 -22.84 73.31
CA ALA A 297 41.41 -21.77 74.17
C ALA A 297 41.32 -22.13 75.65
N ASP A 298 40.28 -22.85 76.08
CA ASP A 298 40.12 -23.38 77.43
C ASP A 298 41.14 -24.50 77.69
N GLU A 299 41.36 -25.40 76.73
CA GLU A 299 42.42 -26.43 76.77
C GLU A 299 43.82 -25.78 76.88
N GLN A 300 44.12 -24.76 76.06
CA GLN A 300 45.36 -23.99 76.14
C GLN A 300 45.48 -23.21 77.45
N ALA A 301 44.40 -22.62 77.97
CA ALA A 301 44.39 -21.93 79.25
C ALA A 301 44.65 -22.90 80.41
N THR A 302 44.03 -24.09 80.40
CA THR A 302 44.32 -25.14 81.39
C THR A 302 45.76 -25.63 81.29
N ALA A 303 46.29 -25.89 80.08
CA ALA A 303 47.68 -26.30 79.90
C ALA A 303 48.68 -25.21 80.35
N HIS A 304 48.40 -23.93 80.07
CA HIS A 304 49.20 -22.81 80.55
C HIS A 304 49.08 -22.59 82.06
N GLN A 305 47.92 -22.88 82.66
CA GLN A 305 47.72 -22.82 84.11
C GLN A 305 48.41 -23.99 84.83
N GLU A 306 48.39 -25.19 84.26
CA GLU A 306 49.19 -26.34 84.72
C GLU A 306 50.69 -26.03 84.64
N GLN A 307 51.17 -25.52 83.48
CA GLN A 307 52.55 -25.03 83.31
C GLN A 307 52.92 -23.96 84.36
N LEU A 308 52.03 -22.99 84.62
CA LEU A 308 52.24 -21.99 85.68
C LEU A 308 52.33 -22.62 87.07
N THR A 309 51.49 -23.62 87.39
CA THR A 309 51.60 -24.32 88.69
C THR A 309 52.87 -25.16 88.80
N ALA A 310 53.33 -25.80 87.72
CA ALA A 310 54.59 -26.52 87.69
C ALA A 310 55.78 -25.57 87.89
N VAL A 311 55.83 -24.44 87.17
CA VAL A 311 56.85 -23.40 87.35
C VAL A 311 56.78 -22.77 88.76
N GLN A 312 55.60 -22.59 89.34
CA GLN A 312 55.46 -22.12 90.73
C GLN A 312 55.98 -23.15 91.75
N GLN A 313 55.77 -24.44 91.52
CA GLN A 313 56.34 -25.52 92.34
C GLN A 313 57.88 -25.58 92.20
N GLU A 314 58.40 -25.41 90.98
CA GLU A 314 59.85 -25.38 90.73
C GLU A 314 60.51 -24.14 91.33
N VAL A 315 59.92 -22.95 91.19
CA VAL A 315 60.38 -21.73 91.90
C VAL A 315 60.26 -21.92 93.42
N GLY A 316 59.29 -22.70 93.89
CA GLY A 316 59.17 -23.12 95.29
C GLY A 316 60.34 -23.98 95.76
N SER A 317 60.69 -25.04 95.04
CA SER A 317 61.80 -25.94 95.39
C SER A 317 63.16 -25.27 95.21
N GLN A 318 63.36 -24.47 94.16
CA GLN A 318 64.57 -23.65 93.98
C GLN A 318 64.73 -22.63 95.12
N ARG A 319 63.64 -21.99 95.60
CA ARG A 319 63.69 -21.12 96.79
C ARG A 319 64.05 -21.88 98.07
N GLN A 320 63.51 -23.09 98.26
CA GLN A 320 63.88 -23.94 99.40
C GLN A 320 65.36 -24.34 99.37
N ALA A 321 65.87 -24.76 98.21
CA ALA A 321 67.28 -25.05 98.00
C ALA A 321 68.17 -23.81 98.25
N LEU A 322 67.77 -22.63 97.77
CA LEU A 322 68.47 -21.37 98.06
C LEU A 322 68.49 -21.04 99.56
N THR A 323 67.41 -21.29 100.30
CA THR A 323 67.43 -21.09 101.77
C THR A 323 68.33 -22.11 102.50
N GLN A 324 68.40 -23.36 102.03
CA GLN A 324 69.32 -24.36 102.57
C GLN A 324 70.78 -23.95 102.35
N LEU A 325 71.14 -23.59 101.11
CA LEU A 325 72.46 -23.06 100.76
C LEU A 325 72.83 -21.79 101.55
N HIS A 326 71.86 -20.92 101.87
CA HIS A 326 72.12 -19.76 102.74
C HIS A 326 72.47 -20.19 104.17
N THR A 327 71.76 -21.15 104.75
CA THR A 327 72.08 -21.66 106.11
C THR A 327 73.41 -22.44 106.16
N GLU A 328 73.78 -23.13 105.08
CA GLU A 328 75.10 -23.76 104.94
C GLU A 328 76.21 -22.71 104.82
N LEU A 329 75.97 -21.62 104.07
CA LEU A 329 76.90 -20.50 103.96
C LEU A 329 77.08 -19.77 105.30
N ASP A 330 76.00 -19.48 106.02
CA ASP A 330 76.04 -18.81 107.34
C ASP A 330 76.79 -19.64 108.38
N THR A 331 76.58 -20.96 108.42
CA THR A 331 77.29 -21.85 109.35
C THR A 331 78.78 -21.97 109.00
N ALA A 332 79.15 -22.02 107.72
CA ALA A 332 80.55 -21.97 107.28
C ALA A 332 81.23 -20.63 107.62
N GLN A 333 80.52 -19.50 107.48
CA GLN A 333 81.02 -18.18 107.87
C GLN A 333 81.25 -18.07 109.38
N GLN A 334 80.34 -18.63 110.21
CA GLN A 334 80.50 -18.67 111.66
C GLN A 334 81.72 -19.51 112.08
N GLN A 335 81.96 -20.66 111.43
CA GLN A 335 83.15 -21.48 111.68
C GLN A 335 84.46 -20.75 111.31
N LEU A 336 84.49 -20.03 110.18
CA LEU A 336 85.64 -19.18 109.81
C LEU A 336 85.86 -18.02 110.81
N ALA A 337 84.81 -17.45 111.38
CA ALA A 337 84.92 -16.41 112.41
C ALA A 337 85.43 -16.96 113.76
N GLN A 338 85.09 -18.21 114.09
CA GLN A 338 85.59 -18.93 115.27
C GLN A 338 87.11 -19.15 115.18
N ILE A 339 87.57 -19.82 114.11
CA ILE A 339 88.99 -20.17 113.89
C ILE A 339 89.89 -18.93 113.89
N ARG A 340 89.42 -17.80 113.31
CA ARG A 340 90.19 -16.53 113.30
C ARG A 340 90.40 -15.92 114.68
N ARG A 341 89.50 -16.15 115.64
CA ARG A 341 89.67 -15.69 117.04
C ARG A 341 90.67 -16.56 117.79
N GLU A 342 90.62 -17.87 117.55
CA GLU A 342 91.51 -18.85 118.19
C GLU A 342 92.97 -18.69 117.70
N GLY A 343 93.18 -18.42 116.41
CA GLY A 343 94.51 -18.06 115.88
C GLY A 343 95.08 -16.79 116.52
N GLY A 344 94.29 -15.73 116.63
CA GLY A 344 94.71 -14.46 117.25
C GLY A 344 95.00 -14.57 118.76
N ALA A 345 94.46 -15.57 119.46
CA ALA A 345 94.84 -15.86 120.84
C ALA A 345 96.27 -16.47 120.91
N LEU A 346 96.53 -17.50 120.08
CA LEU A 346 97.81 -18.21 120.05
C LEU A 346 98.99 -17.32 119.66
N GLU A 347 98.81 -16.41 118.69
CA GLU A 347 99.87 -15.45 118.31
C GLU A 347 100.31 -14.54 119.47
N ASN A 348 99.38 -14.17 120.36
CA ASN A 348 99.70 -13.34 121.52
C ASN A 348 100.48 -14.12 122.60
N GLU A 349 100.18 -15.40 122.82
CA GLU A 349 100.94 -16.25 123.74
C GLU A 349 102.38 -16.49 123.25
N VAL A 350 102.55 -16.73 121.94
CA VAL A 350 103.88 -16.88 121.32
C VAL A 350 104.74 -15.63 121.52
N ASN A 351 104.18 -14.44 121.33
CA ASN A 351 104.91 -13.18 121.52
C ASN A 351 105.34 -12.96 122.98
N GLN A 352 104.50 -13.31 123.97
CA GLN A 352 104.86 -13.21 125.39
C GLN A 352 105.97 -14.19 125.79
N LEU A 353 105.97 -15.40 125.24
CA LEU A 353 107.03 -16.40 125.48
C LEU A 353 108.36 -15.97 124.86
N GLN A 354 108.35 -15.35 123.68
CA GLN A 354 109.57 -14.82 123.05
C GLN A 354 110.21 -13.70 123.86
N HIS A 355 109.42 -12.79 124.47
CA HIS A 355 109.96 -11.68 125.25
C HIS A 355 110.69 -12.18 126.52
N ARG A 356 110.06 -13.07 127.29
CA ARG A 356 110.68 -13.71 128.47
C ARG A 356 111.98 -14.46 128.14
N LEU A 357 112.05 -15.07 126.96
CA LEU A 357 113.24 -15.81 126.51
C LEU A 357 114.39 -14.86 126.09
N ALA A 358 114.11 -13.58 125.80
CA ALA A 358 115.14 -12.57 125.59
C ALA A 358 115.72 -12.05 126.91
N GLU A 359 114.89 -11.79 127.93
CA GLU A 359 115.32 -11.33 129.26
C GLU A 359 116.27 -12.34 129.93
N VAL A 360 115.86 -13.62 130.02
CA VAL A 360 116.67 -14.70 130.61
C VAL A 360 118.00 -14.91 129.87
N ARG A 361 118.07 -14.62 128.56
CA ARG A 361 119.32 -14.66 127.80
C ARG A 361 120.28 -13.53 128.18
N GLN A 362 119.79 -12.32 128.45
CA GLN A 362 120.62 -11.19 128.87
C GLN A 362 121.22 -11.43 130.26
N GLU A 363 120.41 -11.91 131.21
CA GLU A 363 120.88 -12.27 132.55
C GLU A 363 121.96 -13.36 132.51
N LEU A 364 121.76 -14.40 131.70
CA LEU A 364 122.75 -15.48 131.53
C LEU A 364 124.08 -14.97 130.96
N THR A 365 124.06 -14.01 130.03
CA THR A 365 125.30 -13.40 129.50
C THR A 365 126.02 -12.50 130.51
N ALA A 366 125.31 -11.89 131.47
CA ALA A 366 125.92 -11.10 132.53
C ALA A 366 126.68 -11.98 133.53
N GLU A 367 126.13 -13.13 133.91
CA GLU A 367 126.79 -14.10 134.79
C GLU A 367 127.94 -14.85 134.10
N ALA A 368 127.83 -15.15 132.81
CA ALA A 368 128.92 -15.79 132.06
C ALA A 368 130.23 -14.99 132.12
N ASN A 369 130.16 -13.67 131.92
CA ASN A 369 131.34 -12.79 131.93
C ASN A 369 131.99 -12.73 133.33
N ARG A 370 131.19 -12.65 134.41
CA ARG A 370 131.67 -12.72 135.81
C ARG A 370 132.46 -14.00 136.09
N LEU A 371 132.07 -15.11 135.46
CA LEU A 371 132.68 -16.43 135.65
C LEU A 371 133.99 -16.60 134.84
N GLU A 372 134.18 -15.88 133.73
CA GLU A 372 135.46 -15.87 132.99
C GLU A 372 136.53 -14.99 133.65
N GLU A 373 136.14 -13.86 134.26
CA GLU A 373 137.05 -13.04 135.09
C GLU A 373 137.57 -13.84 136.30
N ALA A 374 136.70 -14.61 136.96
CA ALA A 374 137.09 -15.50 138.06
C ALA A 374 138.04 -16.64 137.60
N ARG A 375 137.86 -17.17 136.39
CA ARG A 375 138.70 -18.25 135.84
C ARG A 375 140.08 -17.78 135.41
N THR A 376 140.18 -16.63 134.76
CA THR A 376 141.46 -16.09 134.30
C THR A 376 142.42 -15.74 135.44
N ALA A 377 141.89 -15.38 136.62
CA ALA A 377 142.69 -15.28 137.85
C ALA A 377 143.28 -16.64 138.28
N ALA A 378 142.47 -17.70 138.31
CA ALA A 378 142.89 -19.04 138.75
C ALA A 378 143.93 -19.70 137.83
N ASP A 379 143.77 -19.53 136.52
CA ASP A 379 144.64 -20.10 135.49
C ASP A 379 146.11 -19.61 135.58
N SER A 380 146.31 -18.40 136.13
CA SER A 380 147.64 -17.84 136.38
C SER A 380 148.38 -18.56 137.53
N ALA A 381 147.64 -18.96 138.58
CA ALA A 381 148.20 -19.65 139.74
C ALA A 381 148.52 -21.12 139.45
N GLU A 382 147.69 -21.81 138.66
CA GLU A 382 147.89 -23.24 138.38
C GLU A 382 149.16 -23.52 137.55
N ARG A 383 149.57 -22.55 136.70
CA ARG A 383 150.79 -22.68 135.88
C ARG A 383 152.07 -22.73 136.73
N HIS A 384 152.14 -21.97 137.82
CA HIS A 384 153.24 -22.08 138.78
C HIS A 384 153.27 -23.41 139.56
N ALA A 385 152.15 -24.17 139.62
CA ALA A 385 152.10 -25.46 140.30
C ALA A 385 152.53 -26.66 139.41
N LYS A 386 152.46 -26.53 138.07
CA LYS A 386 152.73 -27.63 137.13
C LYS A 386 154.21 -27.85 136.87
N ASP A 387 155.01 -26.80 136.68
CA ASP A 387 156.46 -26.92 136.43
C ASP A 387 157.22 -27.53 137.62
N VAL A 388 156.76 -27.26 138.85
CA VAL A 388 157.35 -27.85 140.07
C VAL A 388 157.09 -29.36 140.17
N ARG A 389 155.94 -29.86 139.68
CA ARG A 389 155.58 -31.28 139.73
C ARG A 389 156.20 -32.12 138.61
N ALA A 390 156.38 -31.55 137.41
CA ALA A 390 157.07 -32.22 136.30
C ALA A 390 158.51 -32.63 136.69
N ARG A 391 159.17 -31.79 137.50
CA ARG A 391 160.56 -31.95 137.96
C ARG A 391 160.81 -33.05 139.01
N VAL A 392 159.79 -33.84 139.37
CA VAL A 392 159.86 -34.83 140.46
C VAL A 392 159.37 -36.21 140.02
N GLN A 393 158.30 -36.30 139.23
CA GLN A 393 157.51 -37.54 139.18
C GLN A 393 157.98 -38.62 138.20
N ARG A 394 158.95 -38.35 137.30
CA ARG A 394 159.36 -39.33 136.26
C ARG A 394 160.85 -39.66 136.13
N GLU A 395 161.68 -39.22 137.06
CA GLU A 395 162.80 -40.08 137.52
C GLU A 395 162.25 -41.23 138.40
N ALA A 396 161.16 -40.97 139.14
CA ALA A 396 160.53 -41.90 140.09
C ALA A 396 159.89 -43.18 139.49
N LYS A 397 159.97 -43.42 138.17
CA LYS A 397 159.62 -44.73 137.57
C LYS A 397 160.69 -45.30 136.62
N ARG A 398 161.96 -44.93 136.81
CA ARG A 398 163.12 -45.74 136.34
C ARG A 398 163.53 -46.86 137.32
N VAL A 399 162.94 -46.92 138.52
CA VAL A 399 163.49 -47.70 139.65
C VAL A 399 162.52 -48.75 140.23
N ALA A 400 161.21 -48.65 140.00
CA ALA A 400 160.21 -49.44 140.74
C ALA A 400 160.37 -50.97 140.64
N ASP A 401 160.42 -51.52 139.43
CA ASP A 401 160.26 -52.97 139.20
C ASP A 401 161.33 -53.56 138.28
N LEU A 402 162.61 -53.33 138.62
CA LEU A 402 163.73 -54.14 138.13
C LEU A 402 163.92 -55.45 138.95
N ALA A 403 163.02 -55.72 139.91
CA ALA A 403 163.29 -56.61 141.04
C ALA A 403 162.29 -57.77 141.28
N ALA A 404 161.15 -57.85 140.56
CA ALA A 404 160.08 -58.79 140.89
C ALA A 404 159.60 -59.63 139.68
N ALA A 405 159.29 -60.92 139.92
CA ALA A 405 158.62 -61.86 139.03
C ALA A 405 159.22 -61.99 137.59
N ALA A 406 160.42 -62.54 137.34
CA ALA A 406 161.15 -63.56 138.11
C ALA A 406 160.23 -64.71 138.59
N VAL A 407 159.68 -65.48 137.63
CA VAL A 407 158.43 -66.32 137.67
C VAL A 407 157.27 -65.54 137.00
N MET A 408 156.91 -65.70 135.72
CA MET A 408 157.28 -66.69 134.66
C MET A 408 157.24 -65.99 133.26
N ALA A 409 158.27 -65.28 132.79
CA ALA A 409 159.52 -65.75 132.16
C ALA A 409 159.44 -66.20 130.66
N ALA A 410 160.39 -65.67 129.86
CA ALA A 410 160.85 -66.07 128.50
C ALA A 410 160.20 -65.46 127.21
N ALA A 411 160.87 -64.40 126.67
CA ALA A 411 160.93 -63.87 125.28
C ALA A 411 159.64 -63.31 124.59
N ALA A 412 159.53 -62.06 124.07
CA ALA A 412 160.32 -60.78 124.02
C ALA A 412 159.37 -59.61 123.52
N GLY A 413 159.63 -58.30 123.38
CA GLY A 413 160.77 -57.34 123.54
C GLY A 413 161.21 -56.68 122.19
N GLY A 414 161.38 -55.35 121.95
CA GLY A 414 161.21 -54.05 122.67
C GLY A 414 162.35 -53.03 122.30
N GLY A 415 162.26 -51.69 122.17
CA GLY A 415 161.19 -50.65 122.28
C GLY A 415 161.74 -49.19 122.05
N GLU A 416 160.94 -48.12 122.32
CA GLU A 416 161.24 -46.64 122.20
C GLU A 416 161.37 -46.05 120.75
N THR A 417 161.56 -44.74 120.39
CA THR A 417 162.08 -43.48 121.03
C THR A 417 161.51 -42.12 120.46
N ALA A 418 161.88 -40.98 121.09
CA ALA A 418 162.11 -39.57 120.61
C ALA A 418 161.06 -38.63 119.87
N GLU A 419 160.76 -37.44 120.47
CA GLU A 419 160.74 -35.98 119.96
C GLU A 419 159.72 -35.29 118.91
N PHE A 420 158.83 -34.30 119.34
CA PHE A 420 158.35 -32.92 118.79
C PHE A 420 157.07 -32.57 117.81
N PRO A 421 156.78 -31.34 117.14
CA PRO A 421 155.42 -30.57 117.15
C PRO A 421 154.85 -29.57 115.97
N THR A 422 153.63 -28.91 116.10
CA THR A 422 153.05 -27.56 115.53
C THR A 422 152.00 -27.35 114.32
N VAL A 423 151.39 -26.11 114.09
CA VAL A 423 150.68 -25.43 112.86
C VAL A 423 149.26 -24.66 113.02
N LYS A 424 148.78 -23.69 112.12
CA LYS A 424 147.54 -22.75 112.20
C LYS A 424 146.85 -22.14 110.83
N PRO A 425 145.66 -21.40 110.79
CA PRO A 425 144.75 -21.05 109.58
C PRO A 425 144.25 -19.53 109.25
N ARG A 426 143.24 -19.23 108.32
CA ARG A 426 142.75 -17.83 107.83
C ARG A 426 141.22 -17.45 107.45
N GLN A 427 140.86 -16.74 106.30
CA GLN A 427 139.70 -15.74 105.98
C GLN A 427 139.24 -15.64 104.44
N GLN A 428 138.05 -15.12 103.93
CA GLN A 428 137.74 -14.49 102.52
C GLN A 428 136.27 -13.96 102.14
N VAL A 429 135.93 -13.49 100.88
CA VAL A 429 134.69 -12.76 100.27
C VAL A 429 134.46 -12.99 98.69
N GLY A 430 133.46 -12.43 97.91
CA GLY A 430 133.22 -12.57 96.39
C GLY A 430 132.29 -11.53 95.59
N ALA A 431 132.06 -11.64 94.22
CA ALA A 431 131.37 -10.67 93.23
C ALA A 431 131.11 -11.26 91.75
N ASP A 432 130.50 -10.73 90.61
CA ASP A 432 129.46 -9.69 90.15
C ASP A 432 129.26 -9.56 88.53
N ARG A 433 128.17 -8.93 87.94
CA ARG A 433 127.85 -8.37 86.51
C ARG A 433 127.39 -9.27 85.26
N LEU A 434 126.85 -8.89 84.03
CA LEU A 434 126.39 -7.67 83.20
C LEU A 434 125.56 -7.97 81.82
N ALA A 435 125.07 -6.94 81.03
CA ALA A 435 124.78 -6.82 79.51
C ALA A 435 123.32 -6.76 78.83
N ALA A 436 123.18 -6.61 77.46
CA ALA A 436 121.96 -6.13 76.70
C ALA A 436 121.74 -6.53 75.17
N GLU A 437 120.51 -6.25 74.63
CA GLU A 437 119.96 -6.13 73.22
C GLU A 437 119.75 -7.36 72.26
N ILE A 438 118.72 -7.23 71.38
CA ILE A 438 118.25 -8.05 70.21
C ILE A 438 117.83 -9.52 70.49
N GLY A 439 116.80 -10.02 69.77
CA GLY A 439 116.08 -11.26 70.12
C GLY A 439 116.09 -12.41 69.10
N GLU A 440 115.56 -13.54 69.57
CA GLU A 440 115.27 -14.84 68.91
C GLU A 440 113.89 -15.29 69.44
N LEU A 441 112.94 -15.87 68.67
CA LEU A 441 112.89 -17.12 67.90
C LEU A 441 112.73 -18.39 68.77
N SER A 442 111.64 -19.14 68.51
CA SER A 442 111.30 -20.48 69.06
C SER A 442 111.07 -20.55 70.59
N GLU A 443 110.29 -21.47 71.18
CA GLU A 443 109.45 -22.57 70.66
C GLU A 443 108.39 -22.99 71.71
N LEU A 444 107.64 -24.09 71.45
CA LEU A 444 106.97 -24.96 72.45
C LEU A 444 105.80 -24.39 73.31
N ALA A 445 104.58 -24.37 72.74
CA ALA A 445 103.30 -24.85 73.34
C ALA A 445 102.12 -24.40 72.44
N GLY A 446 101.19 -25.22 71.96
CA GLY A 446 100.84 -26.60 72.32
C GLY A 446 99.42 -26.63 72.92
N ALA A 447 98.37 -27.13 72.25
CA ALA A 447 98.31 -27.94 71.02
C ALA A 447 97.02 -27.70 70.20
N ALA A 448 96.94 -28.30 68.99
CA ALA A 448 95.79 -28.32 68.06
C ALA A 448 95.29 -26.92 67.61
N GLU A 449 95.87 -26.34 66.55
CA GLU A 449 95.44 -26.51 65.15
C GLU A 449 94.07 -25.85 64.88
N GLN A 450 93.96 -24.74 64.13
CA GLN A 450 94.38 -24.45 62.75
C GLN A 450 93.68 -25.32 61.67
N PRO A 451 93.40 -24.77 60.47
CA PRO A 451 92.68 -23.51 60.27
C PRO A 451 91.65 -23.64 59.11
N ALA A 452 91.14 -22.48 58.68
CA ALA A 452 90.72 -22.15 57.31
C ALA A 452 90.53 -23.27 56.26
N GLU A 453 89.36 -23.25 55.61
CA GLU A 453 89.34 -22.66 54.27
C GLU A 453 88.01 -21.96 53.97
N ALA A 454 87.99 -21.14 52.91
CA ALA A 454 86.82 -20.39 52.48
C ALA A 454 86.08 -21.12 51.34
N ALA A 455 84.80 -21.42 51.51
CA ALA A 455 83.87 -21.60 50.38
C ALA A 455 82.39 -21.50 50.77
N ALA A 456 81.64 -20.79 49.92
CA ALA A 456 80.29 -21.10 49.46
C ALA A 456 79.13 -21.49 50.44
N ALA A 457 78.16 -20.57 50.50
CA ALA A 457 76.73 -20.81 50.20
C ALA A 457 75.77 -21.28 51.32
N ALA A 458 74.48 -21.23 50.95
CA ALA A 458 73.29 -21.77 51.64
C ALA A 458 72.82 -21.09 52.95
N ALA A 459 72.34 -19.85 52.82
CA ALA A 459 71.23 -19.36 53.64
C ALA A 459 69.99 -19.11 52.74
N PRO A 460 68.99 -20.02 52.72
CA PRO A 460 67.73 -19.80 52.04
C PRO A 460 66.61 -19.46 53.03
N GLU A 461 66.37 -18.18 53.30
CA GLU A 461 65.11 -17.77 53.93
C GLU A 461 63.96 -17.92 52.92
N SER A 462 63.16 -18.96 53.15
CA SER A 462 61.81 -19.15 52.63
C SER A 462 60.94 -19.64 53.79
N ALA A 463 59.63 -19.40 53.87
CA ALA A 463 58.74 -18.66 52.96
C ALA A 463 57.76 -17.82 53.83
N VAL A 464 57.27 -16.65 53.39
CA VAL A 464 56.18 -16.43 52.42
C VAL A 464 54.82 -17.01 52.87
N ARG A 465 53.78 -16.20 52.59
CA ARG A 465 52.34 -16.47 52.70
C ARG A 465 51.91 -17.85 52.23
#